data_AF-A0A0A5GJA1-F1
#
_entry.id   AF-A0A0A5GJA1-F1
#
_cell.length_a   1.000
_cell.length_b   1.000
_cell.length_c   1.000
_cell.angle_alpha   90.00
_cell.angle_beta   90.00
_cell.angle_gamma   90.00
#
_symmetry.space_group_name_H-M   'P 1'
#
loop_
_entity.id
_entity.type
_entity.pdbx_description
1 polymer ?
#
loop_
_entity_poly.entity_id
_entity_poly.type
_entity_poly.pdbx_seq_one_letter_code
_entity_poly.pdbx_strand_id
1 'polypeptide(L)'
;MKGKWFHVLNIIVLIIISVVGVLGWFGNAMSQVTYPSINFAIGMTFVWWGIFYWIQYSKKDTAWRTVWFLISFGALFYWMAGGGASLYNLFLG
;
A
#
# COMPACT_ATOMS: atom_id res chain seq x y z
N MET A 1 5.82 10.97 -24.78
CA MET A 1 6.81 10.51 -23.76
C MET A 1 6.30 10.48 -22.30
N LYS A 2 5.04 10.81 -21.97
CA LYS A 2 4.62 11.11 -20.58
C LYS A 2 3.93 9.98 -19.77
N GLY A 3 3.45 8.90 -20.41
CA GLY A 3 2.73 7.82 -19.70
C GLY A 3 3.58 6.62 -19.25
N LYS A 4 4.66 6.32 -19.98
CA LYS A 4 5.47 5.11 -19.74
C LYS A 4 6.26 5.19 -18.42
N TRP A 5 6.91 6.31 -18.15
CA TRP A 5 7.68 6.51 -16.91
C TRP A 5 6.81 6.43 -15.66
N PHE A 6 5.61 7.01 -15.70
CA PHE A 6 4.68 6.96 -14.59
C PHE A 6 4.19 5.54 -14.30
N HIS A 7 3.93 4.76 -15.36
CA HIS A 7 3.57 3.36 -15.22
C HIS A 7 4.73 2.52 -14.65
N VAL A 8 5.96 2.78 -15.10
CA VAL A 8 7.17 2.13 -14.55
C VAL A 8 7.33 2.44 -13.06
N LEU A 9 7.13 3.71 -12.64
CA LEU A 9 7.19 4.08 -11.23
C LEU A 9 6.12 3.36 -10.40
N ASN A 10 4.90 3.24 -10.89
CA ASN A 10 3.86 2.46 -10.20
C ASN A 10 4.22 0.98 -10.05
N ILE A 11 4.80 0.37 -11.08
CA ILE A 11 5.25 -1.02 -11.02
C ILE A 11 6.37 -1.18 -9.99
N ILE A 12 7.36 -0.27 -9.99
CA ILE A 12 8.45 -0.27 -9.00
C ILE A 12 7.87 -0.20 -7.58
N VAL A 13 6.95 0.73 -7.34
CA VAL A 13 6.33 0.86 -6.01
C VAL A 13 5.50 -0.38 -5.66
N LEU A 14 4.76 -0.95 -6.60
CA LEU A 14 4.03 -2.21 -6.39
C LEU A 14 4.96 -3.36 -5.98
N ILE A 15 6.10 -3.49 -6.65
CA ILE A 15 7.11 -4.52 -6.32
C ILE A 15 7.64 -4.28 -4.91
N ILE A 16 8.00 -3.04 -4.56
CA ILE A 16 8.48 -2.69 -3.22
C ILE A 16 7.42 -3.05 -2.17
N ILE A 17 6.17 -2.63 -2.36
CA ILE A 17 5.06 -2.95 -1.44
C ILE A 17 4.89 -4.46 -1.28
N SER A 18 4.99 -5.20 -2.39
CA SER A 18 4.83 -6.65 -2.38
C SER A 18 5.94 -7.31 -1.57
N VAL A 19 7.19 -6.88 -1.76
CA VAL A 19 8.33 -7.39 -0.98
C VAL A 19 8.17 -7.08 0.50
N VAL A 20 7.86 -5.83 0.86
CA VAL A 20 7.74 -5.47 2.29
C VAL A 20 6.50 -6.12 2.92
N GLY A 21 5.40 -6.27 2.17
CA GLY A 21 4.21 -7.00 2.62
C GLY A 21 4.51 -8.49 2.87
N VAL A 22 5.25 -9.14 1.98
CA VAL A 22 5.69 -10.53 2.17
C VAL A 22 6.64 -10.64 3.37
N LEU A 23 7.57 -9.71 3.55
CA LEU A 23 8.44 -9.67 4.72
C LEU A 23 7.65 -9.45 6.03
N GLY A 24 6.63 -8.60 6.01
CA GLY A 24 5.73 -8.38 7.13
C GLY A 24 4.93 -9.64 7.49
N TRP A 25 4.41 -10.36 6.49
CA TRP A 25 3.76 -11.65 6.69
C TRP A 25 4.73 -12.70 7.21
N PHE A 26 5.94 -12.76 6.64
CA PHE A 26 6.97 -13.68 7.10
C PHE A 26 7.33 -13.42 8.56
N GLY A 27 7.52 -12.16 8.96
CA GLY A 27 7.75 -11.77 10.35
C GLY A 27 6.60 -12.18 11.28
N ASN A 28 5.35 -11.98 10.85
CA ASN A 28 4.15 -12.37 11.61
C ASN A 28 3.94 -13.89 11.70
N ALA A 29 4.40 -14.64 10.70
CA ALA A 29 4.35 -16.10 10.71
C ALA A 29 5.45 -16.71 11.60
N MET A 30 6.59 -16.02 11.72
CA MET A 30 7.72 -16.44 12.56
C MET A 30 7.61 -15.96 14.01
N SER A 31 6.71 -15.02 14.32
CA SER A 31 6.48 -14.58 15.70
C SER A 31 5.77 -15.65 16.52
N GLN A 32 6.08 -15.73 17.81
CA GLN A 32 5.45 -16.67 18.76
C GLN A 32 3.92 -16.49 18.83
N VAL A 33 3.43 -15.30 18.48
CA VAL A 33 2.01 -14.97 18.40
C VAL A 33 1.78 -14.32 17.05
N THR A 34 0.82 -14.84 16.29
CA THR A 34 0.36 -14.20 15.05
C THR A 34 -0.64 -13.11 15.39
N TYR A 35 -0.40 -11.90 14.89
CA TYR A 35 -1.28 -10.76 15.11
C TYR A 35 -2.22 -10.59 13.90
N PRO A 36 -3.56 -10.70 14.10
CA PRO A 36 -4.53 -10.44 13.04
C PRO A 36 -4.44 -9.00 12.50
N SER A 37 -4.04 -8.05 13.34
CA SER A 37 -3.83 -6.65 12.97
C SER A 37 -2.76 -6.48 11.89
N ILE A 38 -1.71 -7.31 11.89
CA ILE A 38 -0.66 -7.29 10.87
C ILE A 38 -1.19 -7.85 9.55
N ASN A 39 -1.96 -8.94 9.60
CA ASN A 39 -2.59 -9.51 8.40
C ASN A 39 -3.60 -8.54 7.78
N PHE A 40 -4.40 -7.87 8.62
CA PHE A 40 -5.31 -6.82 8.19
C PHE A 40 -4.56 -5.65 7.55
N ALA A 41 -3.50 -5.16 8.21
CA ALA A 41 -2.70 -4.06 7.69
C ALA A 41 -2.14 -4.40 6.29
N ILE A 42 -1.53 -5.58 6.13
CA ILE A 42 -0.97 -6.01 4.83
C ILE A 42 -2.07 -6.16 3.77
N GLY A 43 -3.20 -6.80 4.11
CA GLY A 43 -4.33 -6.93 3.19
C GLY A 43 -4.87 -5.58 2.70
N MET A 44 -5.05 -4.64 3.63
CA MET A 44 -5.51 -3.28 3.32
C MET A 44 -4.52 -2.50 2.45
N THR A 45 -3.21 -2.74 2.57
CA THR A 45 -2.19 -2.16 1.69
C THR A 45 -2.45 -2.50 0.23
N PHE A 46 -2.77 -3.77 -0.08
CA PHE A 46 -3.06 -4.20 -1.44
C PHE A 46 -4.41 -3.67 -1.94
N VAL A 47 -5.42 -3.60 -1.08
CA VAL A 47 -6.72 -2.99 -1.43
C VAL A 47 -6.55 -1.51 -1.79
N TRP A 48 -5.86 -0.75 -0.95
CA TRP A 48 -5.56 0.66 -1.20
C TRP A 48 -4.80 0.86 -2.50
N TRP A 49 -3.81 0.01 -2.76
CA TRP A 49 -3.03 0.08 -3.98
C TRP A 49 -3.83 -0.30 -5.24
N GLY A 50 -4.77 -1.24 -5.12
CA GLY A 50 -5.72 -1.56 -6.19
C GLY A 50 -6.64 -0.39 -6.53
N ILE A 51 -7.20 0.28 -5.52
CA ILE A 51 -8.00 1.51 -5.68
C ILE A 51 -7.17 2.60 -6.38
N PHE A 52 -5.93 2.75 -5.96
CA PHE A 52 -5.01 3.70 -6.55
C PHE A 52 -4.78 3.44 -8.05
N TYR A 53 -4.49 2.20 -8.42
CA TYR A 53 -4.34 1.80 -9.83
C TYR A 53 -5.62 2.07 -10.63
N TRP A 54 -6.79 1.82 -10.04
CA TRP A 54 -8.08 2.08 -10.67
C TRP A 54 -8.29 3.58 -10.96
N ILE A 55 -8.00 4.46 -9.99
CA ILE A 55 -8.12 5.92 -10.15
C ILE A 55 -7.19 6.42 -11.27
N GLN A 56 -5.96 5.89 -11.32
CA GLN A 56 -5.00 6.25 -12.36
C GLN A 56 -5.45 5.79 -13.75
N TYR A 57 -6.07 4.62 -13.86
CA TYR A 57 -6.61 4.14 -15.12
C TYR A 57 -7.82 4.97 -15.58
N SER A 58 -8.68 5.36 -14.65
CA SER A 58 -9.95 6.07 -14.92
C SER A 58 -9.78 7.52 -15.38
N LYS A 59 -8.69 8.19 -15.00
CA LYS A 59 -8.45 9.61 -15.36
C LYS A 59 -7.21 9.74 -16.23
N LYS A 60 -7.32 10.45 -17.35
CA LYS A 60 -6.22 10.71 -18.29
C LYS A 60 -5.34 11.90 -17.89
N ASP A 61 -5.81 12.76 -16.98
CA ASP A 61 -5.06 13.92 -16.53
C ASP A 61 -3.80 13.49 -15.75
N THR A 62 -2.67 14.05 -16.17
CA THR A 62 -1.36 13.72 -15.58
C THR A 62 -1.18 14.37 -14.22
N ALA A 63 -1.70 15.58 -14.01
CA ALA A 63 -1.62 16.26 -12.72
C ALA A 63 -2.39 15.47 -11.65
N TRP A 64 -3.61 15.06 -11.97
CA TRP A 64 -4.42 14.18 -11.11
C TRP A 64 -3.72 12.88 -10.73
N ARG A 65 -3.09 12.20 -11.69
CA ARG A 65 -2.33 10.97 -11.46
C ARG A 65 -1.17 11.19 -10.49
N THR A 66 -0.41 12.27 -10.67
CA THR A 66 0.73 12.60 -9.81
C THR A 66 0.30 12.97 -8.39
N VAL A 67 -0.76 13.77 -8.24
CA VAL A 67 -1.31 14.13 -6.91
C VAL A 67 -1.73 12.87 -6.16
N TRP A 68 -2.48 11.99 -6.81
CA TRP A 68 -2.87 10.72 -6.19
C TRP A 68 -1.68 9.82 -5.88
N PHE A 69 -0.62 9.85 -6.70
CA PHE A 69 0.59 9.08 -6.42
C PHE A 69 1.26 9.55 -5.14
N LEU A 70 1.37 10.86 -4.94
CA LEU A 70 1.93 11.43 -3.71
C LEU A 70 1.06 11.12 -2.50
N ILE A 71 -0.27 11.21 -2.63
CA ILE A 71 -1.22 10.84 -1.56
C ILE A 71 -1.06 9.36 -1.20
N SER A 72 -1.05 8.46 -2.19
CA SER A 72 -0.90 7.03 -1.96
C SER A 72 0.46 6.68 -1.36
N PHE A 73 1.52 7.34 -1.79
CA PHE A 73 2.84 7.16 -1.22
C PHE A 73 2.89 7.56 0.26
N GLY A 74 2.28 8.69 0.62
CA GLY A 74 2.15 9.12 2.02
C GLY A 74 1.29 8.17 2.86
N ALA A 75 0.14 7.74 2.32
CA ALA A 75 -0.74 6.78 2.98
C ALA A 75 -0.03 5.46 3.24
N LEU A 76 0.73 4.94 2.27
CA LEU A 76 1.54 3.73 2.42
C LEU A 76 2.61 3.89 3.48
N PHE A 77 3.35 5.01 3.48
CA PHE A 77 4.37 5.26 4.48
C PHE A 77 3.78 5.20 5.90
N TYR A 78 2.64 5.88 6.11
CA TYR A 78 1.91 5.82 7.37
C TYR A 78 1.45 4.39 7.72
N TRP A 79 0.93 3.65 6.75
CA TRP A 79 0.45 2.28 6.96
C TRP A 79 1.56 1.33 7.39
N MET A 80 2.71 1.42 6.72
CA MET A 80 3.90 0.62 6.99
C MET A 80 4.61 1.01 8.29
N ALA A 81 4.48 2.26 8.73
CA ALA A 81 5.02 2.73 10.01
C ALA A 81 4.22 2.28 11.25
N GLY A 82 3.21 1.41 11.06
CA GLY A 82 2.38 0.88 12.15
C GLY A 82 0.97 1.49 12.22
N GLY A 83 0.66 2.48 11.38
CA GLY A 83 -0.67 3.09 11.32
C GLY A 83 -1.78 2.07 11.04
N GLY A 84 -1.53 1.07 10.20
CA GLY A 84 -2.51 0.01 9.90
C GLY A 84 -2.85 -0.87 11.11
N ALA A 85 -1.86 -1.17 11.95
CA ALA A 85 -2.08 -1.93 13.18
C ALA A 85 -2.83 -1.12 14.24
N SER A 86 -2.51 0.18 14.37
CA SER A 86 -3.24 1.10 15.24
C SER A 86 -4.71 1.24 14.82
N LEU A 87 -4.97 1.32 13.52
CA LEU A 87 -6.33 1.38 12.98
C LEU A 87 -7.13 0.11 13.27
N TYR A 88 -6.51 -1.07 13.10
CA TYR A 88 -7.15 -2.32 13.51
C TYR A 88 -7.53 -2.30 14.98
N ASN A 89 -6.59 -1.94 15.87
CA ASN A 89 -6.86 -1.93 17.32
C ASN A 89 -7.94 -0.92 17.72
N LEU A 90 -8.09 0.18 16.98
CA LEU A 90 -9.11 1.20 17.26
C LEU A 90 -10.53 0.70 16.96
N PHE A 91 -10.70 -0.10 15.91
CA PHE A 91 -12.03 -0.51 15.42
C PHE A 91 -12.39 -1.96 15.73
N LEU A 92 -11.39 -2.84 15.90
CA LEU A 92 -11.53 -4.30 15.95
C LEU A 92 -10.68 -4.96 17.04
N GLY A 93 -9.92 -4.17 17.82
CA GLY A 93 -9.16 -4.63 18.99
C GLY A 93 -9.99 -4.61 20.26
#